data_AF-A0A1Q4FM27-F1
#
_entry.id   AF-A0A1Q4FM27-F1
#
_cell.length_a   1.000
_cell.length_b   1.000
_cell.length_c   1.000
_cell.angle_alpha   90.00
_cell.angle_beta   90.00
_cell.angle_gamma   90.00
#
_symmetry.space_group_name_H-M   'P 1'
#
loop_
_entity.id
_entity.type
_entity.pdbx_description
1 polymer ?
#
loop_
_entity_poly.entity_id
_entity_poly.type
_entity_poly.pdbx_seq_one_letter_code
_entity_poly.pdbx_strand_id
1 'polypeptide(L)'
;MNARTSRLITTGLAGTCGVMALAGVLAWMGAGRGYGWLPETDAPPVTGVGRIDTDAVVMPPDSEFAEVRQRPIFNEDRKPTPIIDKPSIETPPVVPLNITLTGVVLTPEIKLAMVRDNAKNEAVSLRVGMPLPGEQQGWVVTEIHARKVVFKNPQDETSEVELEVAPGLTVPPSPRPTAPAAANAAAPVPPPPGGAPTTVPGQPPGTQPGQPPADRAAELQHRIEERRREMREQAEKLRQQQEQVK
;
A
#
# COMPACT_ATOMS: atom_id res chain seq x y z
N MET A 1 0.50 46.51 50.52
CA MET A 1 0.48 45.03 50.69
C MET A 1 0.07 44.70 52.11
N ASN A 2 -0.94 43.85 52.31
CA ASN A 2 -1.46 43.53 53.64
C ASN A 2 -0.48 42.62 54.38
N ALA A 3 0.01 43.06 55.55
CA ALA A 3 0.97 42.30 56.36
C ALA A 3 0.48 40.90 56.76
N ARG A 4 -0.85 40.71 56.88
CA ARG A 4 -1.47 39.41 57.10
C ARG A 4 -1.32 38.48 55.89
N THR A 5 -1.51 38.99 54.67
CA THR A 5 -1.34 38.23 53.42
C THR A 5 0.12 37.81 53.22
N SER A 6 1.08 38.70 53.48
CA SER A 6 2.51 38.35 53.41
C SER A 6 2.89 37.26 54.41
N ARG A 7 2.41 37.33 55.65
CA ARG A 7 2.67 36.28 56.67
C ARG A 7 2.08 34.93 56.27
N LEU A 8 0.85 34.91 55.74
CA LEU A 8 0.20 33.69 55.25
C LEU A 8 0.96 33.06 54.08
N ILE A 9 1.44 33.87 53.14
CA ILE A 9 2.24 33.38 51.99
C ILE A 9 3.58 32.83 52.48
N THR A 10 4.28 33.51 53.40
CA THR A 10 5.55 33.03 53.94
C THR A 10 5.39 31.73 54.72
N THR A 11 4.36 31.58 55.56
CA THR A 11 4.12 30.33 56.29
C THR A 11 3.69 29.19 55.36
N GLY A 12 2.90 29.50 54.32
CA GLY A 12 2.54 28.53 53.29
C GLY A 12 3.76 28.04 52.53
N LEU A 13 4.63 28.95 52.07
CA LEU A 13 5.85 28.61 51.35
C LEU A 13 6.84 27.82 52.22
N ALA A 14 7.02 28.23 53.47
CA ALA A 14 7.87 27.51 54.43
C ALA A 14 7.37 26.07 54.69
N GLY A 15 6.05 25.88 54.81
CA GLY A 15 5.46 24.55 54.93
C GLY A 15 5.72 23.68 53.70
N THR A 16 5.47 24.20 52.50
CA THR A 16 5.71 23.48 51.24
C THR A 16 7.18 23.12 51.06
N CYS A 17 8.11 24.05 51.35
CA CYS A 17 9.55 23.77 51.32
C CYS A 17 9.95 22.68 52.31
N GLY A 18 9.38 22.69 53.53
CA GLY A 18 9.62 21.65 54.53
C GLY A 18 9.19 20.27 54.06
N VAL A 19 8.00 20.16 53.43
CA VAL A 19 7.49 18.90 52.87
C VAL A 19 8.37 18.39 51.72
N MET A 20 8.78 19.27 50.81
CA MET A 20 9.70 18.91 49.72
C MET A 20 11.07 18.44 50.23
N ALA A 21 11.63 19.13 51.24
CA ALA A 21 12.90 18.73 51.84
C ALA A 21 12.81 17.34 52.51
N LEU A 22 11.73 17.08 53.25
CA LEU A 22 11.46 15.79 53.86
C LEU A 22 11.34 14.67 52.81
N ALA A 23 10.59 14.92 51.73
CA ALA A 23 10.46 13.97 50.61
C ALA A 23 11.81 13.69 49.95
N GLY A 24 12.65 14.73 49.79
CA GLY A 24 14.01 14.59 49.30
C GLY A 24 14.88 13.70 50.18
N VAL A 25 14.83 13.87 51.51
CA VAL A 25 15.56 13.02 52.48
C VAL A 25 15.08 11.57 52.39
N LEU A 26 13.77 11.33 52.29
CA LEU A 26 13.20 9.99 52.13
C LEU A 26 13.68 9.32 50.83
N ALA A 27 13.70 10.05 49.71
CA ALA A 27 14.23 9.56 48.45
C ALA A 27 15.75 9.28 48.53
N TRP A 28 16.50 10.08 49.29
CA TRP A 28 17.93 9.87 49.56
C TRP A 28 18.19 8.61 50.40
N MET A 29 17.33 8.35 51.40
CA MET A 29 17.30 7.10 52.17
C MET A 29 16.84 5.89 51.35
N GLY A 30 16.56 6.06 50.05
CA GLY A 30 16.25 4.96 49.15
C GLY A 30 14.78 4.55 49.13
N ALA A 31 13.88 5.37 49.70
CA ALA A 31 12.45 5.20 49.47
C ALA A 31 12.19 5.28 47.95
N GLY A 32 11.67 4.19 47.38
CA GLY A 32 11.42 4.07 45.93
C GLY A 32 12.58 3.49 45.10
N ARG A 33 13.72 3.09 45.71
CA ARG A 33 14.83 2.43 44.99
C ARG A 33 14.66 0.92 44.82
N GLY A 34 13.63 0.32 45.43
CA GLY A 34 13.33 -1.09 45.27
C GLY A 34 12.60 -1.36 43.96
N TYR A 35 13.32 -1.60 42.87
CA TYR A 35 12.78 -2.42 41.79
C TYR A 35 13.16 -3.87 42.12
N GLY A 36 12.15 -4.66 42.48
CA GLY A 36 12.27 -6.11 42.51
C GLY A 36 11.87 -6.63 41.15
N TRP A 37 12.57 -7.63 40.64
CA TRP A 37 11.99 -8.49 39.62
C TRP A 37 10.68 -9.03 40.21
N LEU A 38 9.60 -8.98 39.44
CA LEU A 38 8.43 -9.76 39.81
C LEU A 38 8.91 -11.20 39.99
N PRO A 39 8.50 -11.90 41.06
CA PRO A 39 8.74 -13.33 41.13
C PRO A 39 8.24 -13.92 39.81
N GLU A 40 8.94 -14.94 39.32
CA GLU A 40 8.45 -15.76 38.21
C GLU A 40 7.10 -16.33 38.69
N THR A 41 6.02 -15.59 38.45
CA THR A 41 4.67 -16.11 38.51
C THR A 41 4.72 -17.29 37.58
N ASP A 42 4.32 -18.47 38.06
CA ASP A 42 4.07 -19.64 37.22
C ASP A 42 3.30 -19.15 35.99
N ALA A 43 4.03 -18.96 34.90
CA ALA A 43 3.43 -18.65 33.63
C ALA A 43 2.47 -19.83 33.42
N PRO A 44 1.18 -19.58 33.08
CA PRO A 44 0.28 -20.68 32.78
C PRO A 44 1.02 -21.58 31.78
N PRO A 45 1.09 -22.90 32.05
CA PRO A 45 1.92 -23.79 31.26
C PRO A 45 1.65 -23.48 29.80
N VAL A 46 2.70 -23.09 29.07
CA VAL A 46 2.60 -22.78 27.64
C VAL A 46 2.16 -24.07 26.96
N THR A 47 0.85 -24.27 26.85
CA THR A 47 0.25 -25.40 26.14
C THR A 47 0.47 -25.11 24.67
N GLY A 48 1.63 -25.52 24.16
CA GLY A 48 2.00 -25.25 22.77
C GLY A 48 3.49 -25.13 22.50
N VAL A 49 4.37 -25.07 23.52
CA VAL A 49 5.77 -25.37 23.25
C VAL A 49 5.87 -26.87 23.00
N GLY A 50 5.97 -27.24 21.73
CA GLY A 50 6.28 -28.62 21.35
C GLY A 50 7.46 -29.09 22.18
N ARG A 51 7.35 -30.28 22.78
CA ARG A 51 8.47 -30.89 23.49
C ARG A 51 9.66 -30.93 22.53
N ILE A 52 10.77 -30.34 22.95
CA ILE A 52 12.02 -30.47 22.22
C ILE A 52 12.44 -31.92 22.37
N ASP A 53 12.46 -32.65 21.26
CA ASP A 53 13.02 -33.98 21.22
C ASP A 53 14.54 -33.86 21.44
N THR A 54 15.01 -34.49 22.52
CA THR A 54 16.42 -34.51 22.92
C THR A 54 17.08 -35.86 22.62
N ASP A 55 16.38 -36.78 21.98
CA ASP A 55 16.93 -38.07 21.62
C ASP A 55 18.04 -37.90 20.58
N ALA A 56 19.05 -38.77 20.66
CA ALA A 56 20.16 -38.74 19.73
C ALA A 56 19.66 -39.11 18.32
N VAL A 57 19.72 -38.14 17.40
CA VAL A 57 19.34 -38.36 15.99
C VAL A 57 20.29 -39.38 15.37
N VAL A 58 19.76 -40.56 15.04
CA VAL A 58 20.47 -41.58 14.25
C VAL A 58 20.27 -41.26 12.77
N MET A 59 21.38 -41.02 12.07
CA MET A 59 21.31 -40.73 10.63
C MET A 59 20.92 -42.00 9.87
N PRO A 60 19.94 -41.93 8.95
CA PRO A 60 19.55 -43.08 8.14
C PRO A 60 20.70 -43.56 7.22
N PRO A 61 20.66 -44.81 6.75
CA PRO A 61 21.64 -45.34 5.80
C PRO A 61 21.68 -44.52 4.51
N ASP A 62 22.86 -44.44 3.87
CA ASP A 62 23.06 -43.62 2.67
C ASP A 62 22.12 -44.00 1.52
N SER A 63 21.71 -45.27 1.45
CA SER A 63 20.79 -45.81 0.45
C SER A 63 19.41 -45.15 0.48
N GLU A 64 18.96 -44.62 1.63
CA GLU A 64 17.70 -43.88 1.72
C GLU A 64 17.75 -42.54 0.96
N PHE A 65 18.95 -42.00 0.73
CA PHE A 65 19.16 -40.77 -0.02
C PHE A 65 19.49 -41.00 -1.50
N ALA A 66 19.35 -42.24 -2.01
CA ALA A 66 19.65 -42.58 -3.39
C ALA A 66 18.83 -41.75 -4.40
N GLU A 67 17.55 -41.49 -4.11
CA GLU A 67 16.69 -40.70 -5.01
C GLU A 67 17.17 -39.24 -5.15
N VAL A 68 17.60 -38.63 -4.04
CA VAL A 68 18.15 -37.26 -4.03
C VAL A 68 19.42 -37.16 -4.89
N ARG A 69 20.25 -38.22 -4.89
CA ARG A 69 21.43 -38.29 -5.76
C ARG A 69 21.09 -38.55 -7.22
N GLN A 70 20.07 -39.36 -7.50
CA GLN A 70 19.63 -39.64 -8.86
C GLN A 70 18.91 -38.45 -9.51
N ARG A 71 18.30 -37.57 -8.70
CA ARG A 71 17.50 -36.43 -9.16
C ARG A 71 17.94 -35.16 -8.41
N PRO A 72 19.15 -34.63 -8.71
CA PRO A 72 19.63 -33.43 -8.05
C PRO A 72 18.71 -32.25 -8.37
N ILE A 73 18.30 -31.51 -7.33
CA ILE A 73 17.49 -30.29 -7.49
C ILE A 73 18.29 -29.13 -8.10
N PHE A 74 19.61 -29.22 -8.03
CA PHE A 74 20.52 -28.24 -8.58
C PHE A 74 21.18 -28.78 -9.84
N ASN A 75 21.37 -27.91 -10.83
CA ASN A 75 22.22 -28.22 -11.97
C ASN A 75 23.67 -28.38 -11.49
N GLU A 76 24.43 -29.28 -12.10
CA GLU A 76 25.86 -29.49 -11.83
C GLU A 76 26.64 -28.16 -11.97
N ASP A 77 26.31 -27.36 -12.98
CA ASP A 77 26.92 -26.06 -13.23
C ASP A 77 26.48 -24.96 -12.25
N ARG A 78 25.53 -25.25 -11.34
CA ARG A 78 24.89 -24.32 -10.39
C ARG A 78 24.38 -23.02 -11.03
N LYS A 79 24.13 -23.04 -12.33
CA LYS A 79 23.58 -21.93 -13.09
C LYS A 79 22.08 -22.16 -13.27
N PRO A 80 21.25 -21.10 -13.29
CA PRO A 80 19.84 -21.22 -13.66
C PRO A 80 19.73 -21.92 -15.02
N THR A 81 18.85 -22.92 -15.14
CA THR A 81 18.56 -23.52 -16.44
C THR A 81 18.00 -22.43 -17.34
N PRO A 82 18.57 -22.19 -18.54
CA PRO A 82 17.96 -21.26 -19.47
C PRO A 82 16.54 -21.72 -19.76
N ILE A 83 15.59 -20.80 -19.65
CA ILE A 83 14.19 -21.06 -20.01
C ILE A 83 14.18 -21.20 -21.52
N ILE A 84 14.27 -22.44 -22.00
CA ILE A 84 13.96 -22.75 -23.39
C ILE A 84 12.45 -22.74 -23.45
N ASP A 85 11.88 -21.77 -24.16
CA ASP A 85 10.46 -21.75 -24.48
C ASP A 85 10.11 -23.10 -25.07
N LYS A 86 9.37 -23.90 -24.30
CA LYS A 86 8.78 -25.14 -24.80
C LYS A 86 8.00 -24.75 -26.05
N PRO A 87 8.12 -25.47 -27.18
CA PRO A 87 7.34 -25.15 -28.37
C PRO A 87 5.88 -25.06 -27.94
N SER A 88 5.28 -23.91 -28.24
CA SER A 88 3.91 -23.54 -27.93
C SER A 88 3.03 -24.75 -28.15
N ILE A 89 2.51 -25.31 -27.05
CA ILE A 89 1.44 -26.29 -27.14
C ILE A 89 0.29 -25.53 -27.79
N GLU A 90 -0.08 -26.04 -28.96
CA GLU A 90 -1.23 -25.71 -29.80
C GLU A 90 -2.19 -24.71 -29.14
N THR A 91 -2.24 -23.50 -29.70
CA THR A 91 -3.12 -22.41 -29.28
C THR A 91 -4.53 -22.95 -29.08
N PRO A 92 -5.01 -23.07 -27.82
CA PRO A 92 -6.36 -23.54 -27.58
C PRO A 92 -7.34 -22.56 -28.22
N PRO A 93 -8.53 -23.03 -28.64
CA PRO A 93 -9.55 -22.19 -29.24
C PRO A 93 -9.82 -20.99 -28.32
N VAL A 94 -9.87 -19.79 -28.91
CA VAL A 94 -10.15 -18.55 -28.18
C VAL A 94 -11.57 -18.63 -27.62
N VAL A 95 -11.68 -19.01 -26.35
CA VAL A 95 -12.92 -18.90 -25.58
C VAL A 95 -13.08 -17.43 -25.16
N PRO A 96 -14.30 -16.85 -25.22
CA PRO A 96 -14.54 -15.50 -24.72
C PRO A 96 -14.10 -15.38 -23.25
N LEU A 97 -13.43 -14.28 -22.93
CA LEU A 97 -12.89 -14.01 -21.60
C LEU A 97 -14.03 -13.94 -20.58
N ASN A 98 -14.08 -14.88 -19.62
CA ASN A 98 -15.07 -14.91 -18.55
C ASN A 98 -14.38 -14.98 -17.20
N ILE A 99 -13.91 -13.83 -16.74
CA ILE A 99 -13.19 -13.69 -15.49
C ILE A 99 -13.70 -12.48 -14.70
N THR A 100 -13.52 -12.54 -13.39
CA THR A 100 -13.76 -11.42 -12.48
C THR A 100 -12.45 -11.00 -11.82
N LEU A 101 -12.10 -9.72 -11.93
CA LEU A 101 -10.94 -9.18 -11.20
C LEU A 101 -11.32 -8.99 -9.74
N THR A 102 -10.67 -9.74 -8.83
CA THR A 102 -10.96 -9.73 -7.40
C THR A 102 -10.00 -8.86 -6.61
N GLY A 103 -8.79 -8.62 -7.13
CA GLY A 103 -7.80 -7.80 -6.45
C GLY A 103 -6.62 -7.43 -7.35
N VAL A 104 -5.92 -6.35 -6.98
CA VAL A 104 -4.67 -5.94 -7.62
C VAL A 104 -3.65 -5.62 -6.54
N VAL A 105 -2.45 -6.17 -6.67
CA VAL A 105 -1.29 -5.84 -5.82
C VAL A 105 -0.28 -5.08 -6.67
N LEU A 106 -0.09 -3.81 -6.33
CA LEU A 106 0.92 -2.95 -6.95
C LEU A 106 1.99 -2.62 -5.91
N THR A 107 3.17 -3.21 -6.08
CA THR A 107 4.39 -2.85 -5.35
C THR A 107 5.44 -2.32 -6.33
N PRO A 108 6.47 -1.59 -5.86
CA PRO A 108 7.56 -1.15 -6.74
C PRO A 108 8.29 -2.30 -7.42
N GLU A 109 8.34 -3.47 -6.78
CA GLU A 109 9.08 -4.65 -7.25
C GLU A 109 8.21 -5.57 -8.12
N ILE A 110 6.92 -5.73 -7.80
CA ILE A 110 6.01 -6.64 -8.50
C ILE A 110 4.59 -6.07 -8.70
N LYS A 111 3.99 -6.37 -9.86
CA LYS A 111 2.59 -6.11 -10.19
C LYS A 111 1.85 -7.44 -10.37
N LEU A 112 0.79 -7.66 -9.59
CA LEU A 112 0.02 -8.89 -9.58
C LEU A 112 -1.47 -8.57 -9.71
N ALA A 113 -2.17 -9.32 -10.56
CA ALA A 113 -3.61 -9.32 -10.70
C ALA A 113 -4.16 -10.60 -10.08
N MET A 114 -5.13 -10.48 -9.17
CA MET A 114 -5.88 -11.60 -8.62
C MET A 114 -7.19 -11.69 -9.38
N VAL A 115 -7.35 -12.79 -10.11
CA VAL A 115 -8.46 -13.01 -11.03
C VAL A 115 -9.19 -14.27 -10.61
N ARG A 116 -10.51 -14.25 -10.64
CA ARG A 116 -11.34 -15.44 -10.50
C ARG A 116 -11.85 -15.87 -11.86
N ASP A 117 -11.55 -17.09 -12.25
CA ASP A 117 -12.16 -17.70 -13.44
C ASP A 117 -13.60 -18.10 -13.08
N ASN A 118 -14.60 -17.53 -13.77
CA ASN A 118 -16.01 -17.84 -13.50
C ASN A 118 -16.40 -19.23 -14.01
N ALA A 119 -15.68 -19.79 -14.98
CA ALA A 119 -15.94 -21.14 -15.50
C ALA A 119 -15.55 -22.21 -14.45
N LYS A 120 -14.41 -22.03 -13.78
CA LYS A 120 -13.89 -22.99 -12.78
C LYS A 120 -14.12 -22.57 -11.33
N ASN A 121 -14.58 -21.35 -11.09
CA ASN A 121 -14.66 -20.73 -9.77
C ASN A 121 -13.30 -20.71 -9.01
N GLU A 122 -12.18 -20.77 -9.75
CA GLU A 122 -10.84 -20.84 -9.21
C GLU A 122 -10.20 -19.44 -9.17
N ALA A 123 -9.51 -19.12 -8.06
CA ALA A 123 -8.79 -17.87 -7.90
C ALA A 123 -7.33 -18.06 -8.31
N VAL A 124 -6.85 -17.22 -9.23
CA VAL A 124 -5.51 -17.30 -9.82
C VAL A 124 -4.83 -15.93 -9.70
N SER A 125 -3.56 -15.96 -9.32
CA SER A 125 -2.70 -14.77 -9.31
C SER A 125 -1.81 -14.72 -10.55
N LEU A 126 -1.96 -13.68 -11.35
CA LEU A 126 -1.27 -13.49 -12.63
C LEU A 126 -0.34 -12.27 -12.56
N ARG A 127 0.84 -12.40 -13.18
CA ARG A 127 1.78 -11.28 -13.39
C ARG A 127 1.64 -10.75 -14.81
N VAL A 128 2.15 -9.54 -15.06
CA VAL A 128 2.28 -9.01 -16.42
C VAL A 128 3.09 -10.01 -17.28
N GLY A 129 2.56 -10.34 -18.46
CA GLY A 129 3.14 -11.30 -19.41
C GLY A 129 2.76 -12.76 -19.16
N MET A 130 2.05 -13.10 -18.08
CA MET A 130 1.60 -14.48 -17.84
C MET A 130 0.29 -14.77 -18.58
N PRO A 131 0.17 -15.92 -19.26
CA PRO A 131 -1.11 -16.40 -19.76
C PRO A 131 -2.04 -16.82 -18.62
N LEU A 132 -3.34 -16.72 -18.85
CA LEU A 132 -4.33 -17.32 -17.97
C LEU A 132 -4.16 -18.85 -17.94
N PRO A 133 -4.37 -19.52 -16.79
CA PRO A 133 -4.44 -20.98 -16.77
C PRO A 133 -5.81 -21.46 -17.28
N GLY A 134 -5.89 -22.74 -17.67
CA GLY A 134 -7.16 -23.39 -17.99
C GLY A 134 -7.59 -23.23 -19.44
N GLU A 135 -8.90 -23.10 -19.68
CA GLU A 135 -9.47 -23.06 -21.03
C GLU A 135 -9.30 -21.69 -21.70
N GLN A 136 -8.91 -20.67 -20.93
CA GLN A 136 -8.69 -19.29 -21.37
C GLN A 136 -7.19 -18.98 -21.57
N GLN A 137 -6.36 -20.01 -21.81
CA GLN A 137 -4.90 -19.90 -22.00
C GLN A 137 -4.44 -18.95 -23.12
N GLY A 138 -5.31 -18.61 -24.06
CA GLY A 138 -5.03 -17.61 -25.08
C GLY A 138 -4.89 -16.19 -24.53
N TRP A 139 -5.47 -15.89 -23.37
CA TRP A 139 -5.45 -14.53 -22.82
C TRP A 139 -4.20 -14.29 -21.98
N VAL A 140 -3.41 -13.28 -22.35
CA VAL A 140 -2.18 -12.86 -21.67
C VAL A 140 -2.35 -11.49 -21.03
N VAL A 141 -1.90 -11.34 -19.78
CA VAL A 141 -1.93 -10.05 -19.09
C VAL A 141 -0.93 -9.09 -19.73
N THR A 142 -1.40 -7.99 -20.31
CA THR A 142 -0.53 -6.97 -20.92
C THR A 142 -0.22 -5.84 -19.95
N GLU A 143 -1.24 -5.35 -19.23
CA GLU A 143 -1.07 -4.23 -18.30
C GLU A 143 -1.91 -4.42 -17.02
N ILE A 144 -1.37 -3.98 -15.89
CA ILE A 144 -2.03 -4.01 -14.57
C ILE A 144 -2.05 -2.59 -14.01
N HIS A 145 -3.24 -2.06 -13.77
CA HIS A 145 -3.49 -0.76 -13.14
C HIS A 145 -4.18 -0.93 -11.78
N ALA A 146 -4.26 0.15 -11.00
CA ALA A 146 -4.87 0.17 -9.67
C ALA A 146 -6.31 -0.38 -9.59
N ARG A 147 -7.09 -0.26 -10.66
CA ARG A 147 -8.51 -0.66 -10.68
C ARG A 147 -8.91 -1.44 -11.94
N LYS A 148 -7.97 -1.74 -12.83
CA LYS A 148 -8.23 -2.41 -14.10
C LYS A 148 -7.04 -3.25 -14.56
N VAL A 149 -7.31 -4.31 -15.30
CA VAL A 149 -6.30 -5.18 -15.91
C VAL A 149 -6.64 -5.37 -17.38
N VAL A 150 -5.63 -5.25 -18.23
CA VAL A 150 -5.76 -5.36 -19.69
C VAL A 150 -5.23 -6.73 -20.13
N PHE A 151 -6.08 -7.52 -20.76
CA PHE A 151 -5.75 -8.82 -21.33
C PHE A 151 -5.69 -8.72 -22.85
N LYS A 152 -4.73 -9.42 -23.46
CA LYS A 152 -4.56 -9.52 -24.90
C LYS A 152 -4.60 -10.97 -25.34
N ASN A 153 -5.33 -11.23 -26.42
CA ASN A 153 -5.43 -12.53 -27.08
C ASN A 153 -4.48 -12.57 -28.31
N PRO A 154 -4.00 -13.75 -28.78
CA PRO A 154 -3.28 -13.92 -30.04
C PRO A 154 -3.97 -13.34 -31.29
N GLN A 155 -5.27 -13.04 -31.26
CA GLN A 155 -5.99 -12.37 -32.35
C GLN A 155 -5.98 -10.83 -32.24
N ASP A 156 -5.07 -10.27 -31.44
CA ASP A 156 -4.95 -8.83 -31.11
C ASP A 156 -6.20 -8.21 -30.44
N GLU A 157 -7.16 -9.04 -30.01
CA GLU A 157 -8.29 -8.60 -29.21
C GLU A 157 -7.84 -8.22 -27.80
N THR A 158 -8.19 -7.00 -27.38
CA THR A 158 -7.87 -6.45 -26.06
C THR A 158 -9.13 -6.37 -25.23
N SER A 159 -9.11 -6.97 -24.04
CA SER A 159 -10.24 -6.94 -23.10
C SER A 159 -9.81 -6.29 -21.78
N GLU A 160 -10.54 -5.25 -21.38
CA GLU A 160 -10.32 -4.54 -20.12
C GLU A 160 -11.27 -5.10 -19.06
N VAL A 161 -10.71 -5.60 -17.95
CA VAL A 161 -11.50 -6.10 -16.81
C VAL A 161 -11.30 -5.16 -15.64
N GLU A 162 -12.41 -4.60 -15.13
CA GLU A 162 -12.42 -3.73 -13.96
C GLU A 162 -12.52 -4.50 -12.66
N LEU A 163 -11.94 -3.94 -11.59
CA LEU A 163 -11.96 -4.53 -10.25
C LEU A 163 -13.37 -4.50 -9.69
N GLU A 164 -13.94 -5.67 -9.41
CA GLU A 164 -15.22 -5.76 -8.72
C GLU A 164 -15.01 -5.39 -7.24
N VAL A 165 -15.53 -4.23 -6.85
CA VAL A 165 -15.54 -3.78 -5.46
C VAL A 165 -16.91 -4.08 -4.88
N ALA A 166 -16.96 -4.96 -3.89
CA ALA A 166 -18.18 -5.13 -3.10
C ALA A 166 -18.53 -3.78 -2.45
N PRO A 167 -19.74 -3.25 -2.65
CA PRO A 167 -20.15 -2.00 -2.04
C PRO A 167 -20.28 -2.21 -0.52
N GLY A 168 -19.33 -1.72 0.28
CA GLY A 168 -19.50 -1.71 1.74
C GLY A 168 -18.27 -1.69 2.63
N LEU A 169 -17.04 -1.85 2.13
CA LEU A 169 -15.84 -1.81 2.98
C LEU A 169 -15.15 -0.45 2.92
N THR A 170 -15.79 0.58 3.49
CA THR A 170 -15.10 1.82 3.86
C THR A 170 -14.20 1.52 5.06
N VAL A 171 -12.97 1.09 4.80
CA VAL A 171 -11.95 1.04 5.85
C VAL A 171 -11.60 2.49 6.21
N PRO A 172 -11.82 2.94 7.46
CA PRO A 172 -11.44 4.29 7.85
C PRO A 172 -9.92 4.45 7.69
N PRO A 173 -9.44 5.62 7.20
CA PRO A 173 -8.01 5.84 7.03
C PRO A 173 -7.30 5.69 8.38
N SER A 174 -6.31 4.80 8.44
CA SER A 174 -5.47 4.65 9.63
C SER A 174 -4.85 6.01 9.98
N PRO A 175 -4.94 6.46 11.26
CA PRO A 175 -4.34 7.72 11.66
C PRO A 175 -2.83 7.64 11.47
N ARG A 176 -2.31 8.49 10.59
CA ARG A 176 -0.88 8.70 10.39
C ARG A 176 -0.31 9.26 11.71
N PRO A 177 0.77 8.68 12.28
CA PRO A 177 1.41 9.27 13.45
C PRO A 177 1.90 10.68 13.08
N THR A 178 1.37 11.69 13.77
CA THR A 178 1.90 13.06 13.72
C THR A 178 3.31 13.03 14.29
N ALA A 179 4.31 13.25 13.43
CA ALA A 179 5.68 13.49 13.89
C ALA A 179 5.67 14.70 14.85
N PRO A 180 6.42 14.67 15.97
CA PRO A 180 6.52 15.81 16.86
C PRO A 180 7.09 17.01 16.10
N ALA A 181 6.42 18.15 16.19
CA ALA A 181 6.93 19.43 15.74
C ALA A 181 8.20 19.76 16.53
N ALA A 182 9.36 19.54 15.91
CA ALA A 182 10.61 20.08 16.42
C ALA A 182 10.53 21.61 16.34
N ALA A 183 10.48 22.24 17.50
CA ALA A 183 10.65 23.67 17.67
C ALA A 183 12.03 24.06 17.12
N ASN A 184 12.06 24.64 15.92
CA ASN A 184 13.25 25.25 15.36
C ASN A 184 13.59 26.51 16.15
N ALA A 185 14.44 26.37 17.16
CA ALA A 185 15.24 27.48 17.68
C ALA A 185 16.37 27.75 16.67
N ALA A 186 16.32 28.93 16.06
CA ALA A 186 17.24 29.40 15.06
C ALA A 186 18.69 29.49 15.57
N ALA A 187 19.62 28.88 14.85
CA ALA A 187 21.04 29.22 14.87
C ALA A 187 21.45 29.67 13.46
N PRO A 188 22.16 30.81 13.29
CA PRO A 188 22.52 31.31 11.96
C PRO A 188 23.74 30.55 11.42
N VAL A 189 23.59 29.95 10.23
CA VAL A 189 24.70 29.35 9.46
C VAL A 189 25.25 30.43 8.50
N PRO A 190 26.59 30.64 8.42
CA PRO A 190 27.18 31.61 7.50
C PRO A 190 27.14 31.15 6.03
N PRO A 191 27.09 32.08 5.05
CA PRO A 191 26.94 31.74 3.63
C PRO A 191 28.27 31.30 2.97
N PRO A 192 28.25 30.32 2.05
CA PRO A 192 29.37 30.06 1.15
C PRO A 192 29.46 31.10 0.01
N PRO A 193 30.66 31.40 -0.50
CA PRO A 193 30.86 32.42 -1.52
C PRO A 193 30.66 31.87 -2.94
N GLY A 194 30.06 32.68 -3.81
CA GLY A 194 30.28 32.64 -5.26
C GLY A 194 29.33 31.76 -6.07
N GLY A 195 28.31 32.39 -6.65
CA GLY A 195 27.50 31.84 -7.74
C GLY A 195 26.46 32.86 -8.20
N ALA A 196 26.64 33.42 -9.39
CA ALA A 196 25.79 34.48 -9.96
C ALA A 196 24.33 34.02 -10.19
N PRO A 197 23.35 34.94 -10.14
CA PRO A 197 21.93 34.62 -10.23
C PRO A 197 21.48 34.33 -11.66
N THR A 198 20.82 33.19 -11.87
CA THR A 198 19.95 32.99 -13.06
C THR A 198 18.50 33.13 -12.63
N THR A 199 17.87 34.18 -13.11
CA THR A 199 16.45 34.49 -13.01
C THR A 199 15.65 33.59 -13.94
N VAL A 200 14.70 32.81 -13.41
CA VAL A 200 13.60 32.24 -14.20
C VAL A 200 12.30 32.95 -13.76
N PRO A 201 11.67 33.75 -14.63
CA PRO A 201 10.41 34.43 -14.33
C PRO A 201 9.22 33.55 -14.75
N GLY A 202 8.25 33.35 -13.85
CA GLY A 202 6.95 32.80 -14.23
C GLY A 202 6.23 31.99 -13.17
N GLN A 203 5.85 32.60 -12.05
CA GLN A 203 4.85 32.01 -11.15
C GLN A 203 3.91 33.09 -10.63
N PRO A 204 2.64 33.14 -11.09
CA PRO A 204 1.62 33.96 -10.46
C PRO A 204 1.12 33.36 -9.13
N PRO A 205 0.60 34.21 -8.23
CA PRO A 205 0.43 33.89 -6.81
C PRO A 205 -0.89 33.14 -6.52
N GLY A 206 -0.92 32.47 -5.36
CA GLY A 206 -1.96 31.53 -4.97
C GLY A 206 -3.40 32.06 -4.88
N THR A 207 -4.35 31.12 -4.83
CA THR A 207 -5.72 31.41 -4.41
C THR A 207 -6.31 30.19 -3.69
N GLN A 208 -6.90 30.47 -2.53
CA GLN A 208 -7.61 29.56 -1.64
C GLN A 208 -8.86 28.94 -2.31
N PRO A 209 -9.37 27.82 -1.80
CA PRO A 209 -10.53 27.13 -2.37
C PRO A 209 -11.84 27.78 -1.88
N GLY A 210 -12.62 28.33 -2.82
CA GLY A 210 -13.98 28.82 -2.57
C GLY A 210 -14.40 29.90 -3.57
N GLN A 211 -15.36 29.55 -4.44
CA GLN A 211 -16.02 30.37 -5.47
C GLN A 211 -15.23 30.61 -6.79
N PRO A 212 -15.74 30.13 -7.94
CA PRO A 212 -15.25 30.55 -9.25
C PRO A 212 -15.57 32.04 -9.49
N PRO A 213 -14.66 32.82 -10.09
CA PRO A 213 -14.97 34.16 -10.59
C PRO A 213 -16.16 34.08 -11.55
N ALA A 214 -17.09 35.05 -11.49
CA ALA A 214 -18.29 35.07 -12.34
C ALA A 214 -17.97 34.93 -13.84
N ASP A 215 -16.82 35.44 -14.27
CA ASP A 215 -16.31 35.30 -15.64
C ASP A 215 -16.04 33.84 -16.06
N ARG A 216 -15.53 32.99 -15.16
CA ARG A 216 -15.32 31.56 -15.47
C ARG A 216 -16.63 30.80 -15.56
N ALA A 217 -17.66 31.21 -14.80
CA ALA A 217 -18.97 30.58 -14.88
C ALA A 217 -19.66 30.87 -16.22
N ALA A 218 -19.54 32.11 -16.72
CA ALA A 218 -20.05 32.50 -18.04
C ALA A 218 -19.33 31.74 -19.18
N GLU A 219 -18.00 31.60 -19.11
CA GLU A 219 -17.23 30.86 -20.11
C GLU A 219 -17.59 29.35 -20.14
N LEU A 220 -17.82 28.74 -18.97
CA LEU A 220 -18.26 27.35 -18.88
C LEU A 220 -19.66 27.15 -19.46
N GLN A 221 -20.58 28.10 -19.24
CA GLN A 221 -21.92 28.05 -19.83
C GLN A 221 -21.89 28.11 -21.35
N HIS A 222 -21.07 29.00 -21.93
CA HIS A 222 -20.89 29.08 -23.38
C HIS A 222 -20.38 27.76 -23.96
N ARG A 223 -19.35 27.17 -23.32
CA ARG A 223 -18.75 25.90 -23.75
C ARG A 223 -19.72 24.72 -23.65
N ILE A 224 -20.63 24.72 -22.68
CA ILE A 224 -21.67 23.69 -22.53
C ILE A 224 -22.75 23.85 -23.61
N GLU A 225 -23.12 25.08 -23.97
CA GLU A 225 -24.14 25.32 -24.98
C GLU A 225 -23.66 24.92 -26.38
N GLU A 226 -22.40 25.22 -26.74
CA GLU A 226 -21.78 24.76 -27.99
C GLU A 226 -21.78 23.23 -28.06
N ARG A 227 -21.28 22.56 -27.02
CA ARG A 227 -21.18 21.09 -27.00
C ARG A 227 -22.55 20.40 -27.01
N ARG A 228 -23.60 21.10 -26.56
CA ARG A 228 -24.99 20.62 -26.61
C ARG A 228 -25.61 20.75 -28.00
N ARG A 229 -25.22 21.77 -28.78
CA ARG A 229 -25.64 21.92 -30.18
C ARG A 229 -25.01 20.83 -31.04
N GLU A 230 -23.72 20.58 -30.87
CA GLU A 230 -23.00 19.52 -31.59
C GLU A 230 -23.61 18.13 -31.33
N MET A 231 -23.99 17.81 -30.07
CA MET A 231 -24.65 16.53 -29.77
C MET A 231 -26.01 16.37 -30.46
N ARG A 232 -26.77 17.46 -30.65
CA ARG A 232 -28.07 17.38 -31.32
C ARG A 232 -27.90 17.09 -32.81
N GLU A 233 -26.95 17.75 -33.46
CA GLU A 233 -26.64 17.50 -34.88
C GLU A 233 -26.11 16.08 -35.10
N GLN A 234 -25.29 15.55 -34.18
CA GLN A 234 -24.82 14.16 -34.24
C GLN A 234 -25.97 13.16 -34.03
N ALA A 235 -26.90 13.45 -33.10
CA ALA A 235 -28.07 12.59 -32.87
C ALA A 235 -29.00 12.54 -34.09
N GLU A 236 -29.18 13.66 -34.80
CA GLU A 236 -29.97 13.70 -36.04
C GLU A 236 -29.27 12.95 -37.18
N LYS A 237 -27.96 13.12 -37.35
CA LYS A 237 -27.17 12.35 -38.33
C LYS A 237 -27.21 10.85 -38.05
N LEU A 238 -27.19 10.44 -36.78
CA LEU A 238 -27.26 9.04 -36.40
C LEU A 238 -28.66 8.46 -36.65
N ARG A 239 -29.72 9.25 -36.39
CA ARG A 239 -31.10 8.87 -36.75
C ARG A 239 -31.29 8.70 -38.26
N GLN A 240 -30.78 9.63 -39.06
CA GLN A 240 -30.85 9.53 -40.53
C GLN A 240 -30.07 8.33 -41.07
N GLN A 241 -28.92 7.99 -40.47
CA GLN A 241 -28.19 6.76 -40.81
C GLN A 241 -28.97 5.50 -40.43
N GLN A 242 -29.64 5.49 -39.29
CA GLN A 242 -30.49 4.36 -38.89
C GLN A 242 -31.71 4.19 -39.81
N GLU A 243 -32.26 5.28 -40.36
CA GLU A 243 -33.37 5.24 -41.30
C GLU A 243 -32.94 4.84 -42.73
N GLN A 244 -31.69 5.09 -43.14
CA GLN A 244 -31.15 4.64 -44.43
C GLN A 244 -30.75 3.15 -44.47
N VAL A 245 -30.55 2.52 -43.31
CA VAL A 245 -30.14 1.11 -43.20
C VAL A 245 -31.35 0.15 -43.12
N LYS A 246 -32.57 0.66 -43.30
CA LYS A 246 -33.82 -0.13 -43.32
C LYS A 246 -34.49 -0.06 -44.70
#